data_AF-E1Z3Q0-F1
#
_entry.id   AF-E1Z3Q0-F1
#
_cell.length_a   1.000
_cell.length_b   1.000
_cell.length_c   1.000
_cell.angle_alpha   90.00
_cell.angle_beta   90.00
_cell.angle_gamma   90.00
#
_symmetry.space_group_name_H-M   'P 1'
#
loop_
_entity.id
_entity.type
_entity.pdbx_description
1 polymer ?
#
loop_
_entity_poly.entity_id
_entity_poly.type
_entity_poly.pdbx_seq_one_letter_code
_entity_poly.pdbx_strand_id
1 'polypeptide(L)'
;MQPTALSRFRLFNVLAAADDATSPDALAAVQQLDALIDTLMSKKNPQDLAQTVAENIMSFDQRFWLRLATRSDAASDEEQKQQLAALAKVVMQLVDSVVRRTNEQLTESTSLLQDILKAAADPQTGEWQLPLGPDKLEAMRGVMVANPAAMDEGLLAACYSWMRKASEDKLDGMVALLQKVLQIYACQQLGTPQAGGDKQRGGGDAAVDELLAADEALWTRLIRQRADEGSISEPAFMEALQRRMESVVLGLPSGSYAQRVQAEYLKELEERAKGAFADLAAEGKTA
;
A
#
# COMPACT_ATOMS: atom_id res chain seq x y z
N MET A 1 -38.40 -44.13 14.33
CA MET A 1 -37.34 -43.19 14.75
C MET A 1 -36.25 -43.22 13.71
N GLN A 2 -36.04 -42.11 12.99
CA GLN A 2 -34.98 -42.00 11.99
C GLN A 2 -33.64 -41.66 12.67
N PRO A 3 -32.52 -42.23 12.22
CA PRO A 3 -31.21 -41.88 12.74
C PRO A 3 -30.83 -40.45 12.30
N THR A 4 -30.35 -39.64 13.24
CA THR A 4 -29.92 -38.26 13.03
C THR A 4 -28.66 -38.17 12.15
N ALA A 5 -28.55 -37.07 11.41
CA ALA A 5 -27.48 -36.78 10.45
C ALA A 5 -26.04 -36.91 11.03
N LEU A 6 -25.88 -36.77 12.35
CA LEU A 6 -24.60 -36.91 13.05
C LEU A 6 -24.06 -38.35 13.09
N SER A 7 -24.92 -39.37 13.04
CA SER A 7 -24.48 -40.77 13.06
C SER A 7 -24.00 -41.26 11.68
N ARG A 8 -24.46 -40.64 10.59
CA ARG A 8 -23.97 -40.95 9.23
C ARG A 8 -22.61 -40.31 8.92
N PHE A 9 -22.27 -39.20 9.58
CA PHE A 9 -20.97 -38.53 9.42
C PHE A 9 -19.80 -39.27 10.06
N ARG A 10 -20.04 -40.09 11.10
CA ARG A 10 -18.98 -40.84 11.78
C ARG A 10 -18.43 -42.03 11.01
N LEU A 11 -19.20 -42.61 10.08
CA LEU A 11 -18.74 -43.80 9.34
C LEU A 11 -18.03 -43.50 8.02
N PHE A 12 -18.22 -42.33 7.41
CA PHE A 12 -17.59 -42.02 6.12
C PHE A 12 -16.18 -41.39 6.26
N ASN A 13 -15.86 -40.75 7.38
CA ASN A 13 -14.56 -40.08 7.57
C ASN A 13 -13.49 -40.91 8.28
N VAL A 14 -13.82 -42.08 8.85
CA VAL A 14 -12.82 -42.93 9.52
C VAL A 14 -11.95 -43.71 8.53
N LEU A 15 -12.39 -43.85 7.26
CA LEU A 15 -11.62 -44.55 6.23
C LEU A 15 -10.74 -43.65 5.35
N ALA A 16 -10.93 -42.33 5.34
CA ALA A 16 -10.15 -41.41 4.51
C ALA A 16 -8.97 -40.74 5.26
N ALA A 17 -8.97 -40.77 6.60
CA ALA A 17 -7.92 -40.14 7.42
C ALA A 17 -6.71 -41.06 7.72
N ALA A 18 -6.75 -42.32 7.28
CA ALA A 18 -5.71 -43.30 7.63
C ALA A 18 -4.47 -43.26 6.72
N ASP A 19 -4.55 -42.64 5.52
CA ASP A 19 -3.49 -42.75 4.50
C ASP A 19 -2.62 -41.49 4.33
N ASP A 20 -2.92 -40.38 5.01
CA ASP A 20 -2.20 -39.10 4.84
C ASP A 20 -1.51 -38.60 6.14
N ALA A 21 -1.65 -39.33 7.25
CA ALA A 21 -1.18 -38.90 8.57
C ALA A 21 0.30 -39.24 8.88
N THR A 22 1.03 -39.86 7.95
CA THR A 22 2.39 -40.39 8.17
C THR A 22 3.41 -39.94 7.11
N SER A 23 3.19 -38.79 6.47
CA SER A 23 4.26 -38.15 5.68
C SER A 23 5.19 -37.33 6.60
N PRO A 24 6.51 -37.28 6.33
CA PRO A 24 7.45 -36.48 7.12
C PRO A 24 7.07 -34.99 7.11
N ASP A 25 6.44 -34.51 6.04
CA ASP A 25 5.97 -33.13 5.91
C ASP A 25 4.76 -32.84 6.80
N ALA A 26 3.82 -33.79 6.95
CA ALA A 26 2.69 -33.66 7.87
C ALA A 26 3.16 -33.62 9.33
N LEU A 27 4.17 -34.41 9.69
CA LEU A 27 4.75 -34.41 11.03
C LEU A 27 5.47 -33.09 11.33
N ALA A 28 6.24 -32.55 10.38
CA ALA A 28 6.91 -31.27 10.53
C ALA A 28 5.91 -30.12 10.71
N ALA A 29 4.80 -30.12 9.96
CA ALA A 29 3.74 -29.12 10.12
C ALA A 29 3.08 -29.17 11.50
N VAL A 30 2.84 -30.37 12.04
CA VAL A 30 2.31 -30.54 13.40
C VAL A 30 3.29 -30.01 14.45
N GLN A 31 4.59 -30.29 14.31
CA GLN A 31 5.63 -29.78 15.22
C GLN A 31 5.72 -28.26 15.20
N GLN A 32 5.57 -27.62 14.04
CA GLN A 32 5.55 -26.17 13.93
C GLN A 32 4.36 -25.56 14.66
N LEU A 33 3.17 -26.15 14.52
CA LEU A 33 1.98 -25.73 15.25
C LEU A 33 2.14 -25.91 16.77
N ASP A 34 2.77 -27.00 17.21
CA ASP A 34 3.08 -27.21 18.63
C ASP A 34 4.02 -26.15 19.19
N ALA A 35 5.11 -25.86 18.46
CA ALA A 35 6.07 -24.84 18.84
C ALA A 35 5.43 -23.44 18.91
N LEU A 36 4.51 -23.13 17.99
CA LEU A 36 3.73 -21.90 18.03
C LEU A 36 2.83 -21.84 19.26
N ILE A 37 2.10 -22.91 19.58
CA ILE A 37 1.25 -22.99 20.79
C ILE A 37 2.09 -22.81 22.05
N ASP A 38 3.26 -23.45 22.14
CA ASP A 38 4.16 -23.31 23.29
C ASP A 38 4.70 -21.88 23.41
N THR A 39 5.05 -21.28 22.27
CA THR A 39 5.49 -19.88 22.22
C THR A 39 4.40 -18.96 22.75
N LEU A 40 3.15 -19.14 22.33
CA LEU A 40 2.01 -18.35 22.78
C LEU A 40 1.73 -18.55 24.27
N MET A 41 1.78 -19.78 24.79
CA MET A 41 1.64 -20.07 26.22
C MET A 41 2.74 -19.44 27.08
N SER A 42 3.96 -19.33 26.53
CA SER A 42 5.09 -18.73 27.26
C SER A 42 4.97 -17.20 27.42
N LYS A 43 4.14 -16.53 26.59
CA LYS A 43 3.96 -15.07 26.64
C LYS A 43 3.06 -14.69 27.82
N LYS A 44 3.68 -14.12 28.86
CA LYS A 44 2.98 -13.61 30.04
C LYS A 44 2.43 -12.18 29.84
N ASN A 45 2.98 -11.44 28.88
CA ASN A 45 2.57 -10.07 28.59
C ASN A 45 1.51 -10.05 27.46
N PRO A 46 0.34 -9.41 27.68
CA PRO A 46 -0.67 -9.22 26.64
C PRO A 46 -0.17 -8.53 25.37
N GLN A 47 0.79 -7.59 25.49
CA GLN A 47 1.35 -6.89 24.32
C GLN A 47 2.22 -7.82 23.45
N ASP A 48 3.11 -8.59 24.07
CA ASP A 48 3.96 -9.55 23.35
C ASP A 48 3.12 -10.66 22.71
N LEU A 49 2.02 -11.06 23.36
CA LEU A 49 1.06 -12.00 22.80
C LEU A 49 0.36 -11.42 21.57
N ALA A 50 -0.14 -10.18 21.65
CA ALA A 50 -0.76 -9.49 20.52
C ALA A 50 0.20 -9.33 19.33
N GLN A 51 1.46 -8.99 19.59
CA GLN A 51 2.49 -8.90 18.56
C GLN A 51 2.76 -10.26 17.91
N THR A 52 2.94 -11.31 18.71
CA THR A 52 3.18 -12.68 18.21
C THR A 52 1.99 -13.16 17.36
N VAL A 53 0.76 -12.84 17.75
CA VAL A 53 -0.44 -13.14 16.96
C VAL A 53 -0.48 -12.36 15.65
N ALA A 54 -0.12 -11.08 15.65
CA ALA A 54 -0.09 -10.28 14.43
C ALA A 54 0.98 -10.78 13.43
N GLU A 55 2.17 -11.13 13.91
CA GLU A 55 3.27 -11.63 13.08
C GLU A 55 2.98 -13.01 12.46
N ASN A 56 2.21 -13.85 13.18
CA ASN A 56 1.86 -15.20 12.75
C ASN A 56 0.41 -15.32 12.23
N ILE A 57 -0.21 -14.20 11.83
CA ILE A 57 -1.66 -14.14 11.52
C ILE A 57 -2.12 -15.21 10.51
N MET A 58 -1.27 -15.54 9.53
CA MET A 58 -1.55 -16.55 8.49
C MET A 58 -1.49 -17.99 9.00
N SER A 59 -0.87 -18.23 10.16
CA SER A 59 -0.74 -19.55 10.78
C SER A 59 -1.98 -19.94 11.61
N PHE A 60 -2.91 -19.02 11.87
CA PHE A 60 -4.13 -19.27 12.65
C PHE A 60 -5.27 -19.78 11.76
N ASP A 61 -5.04 -20.92 11.09
CA ASP A 61 -6.00 -21.58 10.21
C ASP A 61 -6.78 -22.71 10.93
N GLN A 62 -7.59 -23.46 10.18
CA GLN A 62 -8.34 -24.60 10.71
C GLN A 62 -7.43 -25.66 11.38
N ARG A 63 -6.19 -25.84 10.89
CA ARG A 63 -5.26 -26.84 11.41
C ARG A 63 -4.71 -26.42 12.77
N PHE A 64 -4.41 -25.14 12.96
CA PHE A 64 -4.03 -24.60 14.26
C PHE A 64 -5.10 -24.87 15.32
N TRP A 65 -6.37 -24.56 15.02
CA TRP A 65 -7.47 -24.75 15.98
C TRP A 65 -7.71 -26.24 16.30
N LEU A 66 -7.64 -27.12 15.30
CA LEU A 66 -7.72 -28.57 15.51
C LEU A 66 -6.54 -29.07 16.35
N ARG A 67 -5.34 -28.54 16.15
CA ARG A 67 -4.16 -28.93 16.93
C ARG A 67 -4.28 -28.48 18.39
N LEU A 68 -4.73 -27.25 18.62
CA LEU A 68 -4.97 -26.71 19.95
C LEU A 68 -6.04 -27.50 20.71
N ALA A 69 -7.14 -27.87 20.05
CA ALA A 69 -8.16 -28.75 20.61
C ALA A 69 -7.60 -30.13 20.95
N THR A 70 -6.84 -30.75 20.05
CA THR A 70 -6.18 -32.05 20.28
C THR A 70 -5.25 -32.00 21.50
N ARG A 71 -4.49 -30.91 21.68
CA ARG A 71 -3.63 -30.73 22.87
C ARG A 71 -4.44 -30.55 24.15
N SER A 72 -5.58 -29.85 24.08
CA SER A 72 -6.49 -29.72 25.22
C SER A 72 -7.08 -31.06 25.62
N ASP A 73 -7.51 -31.89 24.67
CA ASP A 73 -8.05 -33.23 24.93
C ASP A 73 -6.98 -34.18 25.51
N ALA A 74 -5.72 -34.04 25.07
CA ALA A 74 -4.59 -34.85 25.51
C ALA A 74 -3.95 -34.38 26.84
N ALA A 75 -4.34 -33.22 27.37
CA ALA A 75 -3.80 -32.69 28.61
C ALA A 75 -4.24 -33.55 29.82
N SER A 76 -3.28 -33.85 30.69
CA SER A 76 -3.46 -34.80 31.81
C SER A 76 -4.18 -34.19 33.01
N ASP A 77 -4.07 -32.88 33.20
CA ASP A 77 -4.60 -32.12 34.32
C ASP A 77 -5.56 -31.02 33.88
N GLU A 78 -6.59 -30.80 34.70
CA GLU A 78 -7.66 -29.84 34.40
C GLU A 78 -7.16 -28.39 34.32
N GLU A 79 -6.06 -28.08 35.00
CA GLU A 79 -5.42 -26.76 34.95
C GLU A 79 -4.84 -26.47 33.55
N GLN A 80 -4.11 -27.41 32.94
CA GLN A 80 -3.61 -27.24 31.57
C GLN A 80 -4.73 -27.15 30.55
N LYS A 81 -5.82 -27.91 30.74
CA LYS A 81 -7.02 -27.80 29.88
C LYS A 81 -7.61 -26.40 29.92
N GLN A 82 -7.76 -25.83 31.12
CA GLN A 82 -8.26 -24.48 31.31
C GLN A 82 -7.32 -23.43 30.72
N GLN A 83 -6.00 -23.59 30.87
CA GLN A 83 -5.01 -22.68 30.29
C GLN A 83 -5.05 -22.69 28.75
N LEU A 84 -5.13 -23.88 28.13
CA LEU A 84 -5.24 -24.00 26.67
C LEU A 84 -6.57 -23.43 26.14
N ALA A 85 -7.67 -23.64 26.86
CA ALA A 85 -8.97 -23.06 26.50
C ALA A 85 -8.98 -21.52 26.64
N ALA A 86 -8.36 -20.99 27.70
CA ALA A 86 -8.20 -19.55 27.89
C ALA A 86 -7.31 -18.94 26.80
N LEU A 87 -6.21 -19.60 26.46
CA LEU A 87 -5.32 -19.19 25.36
C LEU A 87 -6.08 -19.14 24.04
N ALA A 88 -6.85 -20.20 23.70
CA ALA A 88 -7.64 -20.25 22.48
C ALA A 88 -8.57 -19.03 22.36
N LYS A 89 -9.26 -18.69 23.46
CA LYS A 89 -10.15 -17.53 23.51
C LYS A 89 -9.43 -16.21 23.31
N VAL A 90 -8.29 -16.01 23.98
CA VAL A 90 -7.50 -14.76 23.86
C VAL A 90 -6.90 -14.63 22.46
N VAL A 91 -6.31 -15.69 21.93
CA VAL A 91 -5.74 -15.71 20.58
C VAL A 91 -6.82 -15.42 19.54
N MET A 92 -8.00 -16.02 19.66
CA MET A 92 -9.14 -15.75 18.75
C MET A 92 -9.57 -14.28 18.81
N GLN A 93 -9.68 -13.69 20.01
CA GLN A 93 -10.00 -12.27 20.15
C GLN A 93 -8.95 -11.34 19.54
N LEU A 94 -7.67 -11.70 19.65
CA LEU A 94 -6.56 -10.95 19.07
C LEU A 94 -6.54 -11.08 17.54
N VAL A 95 -6.75 -12.27 17.00
CA VAL A 95 -6.91 -12.52 15.56
C VAL A 95 -8.08 -11.69 15.01
N ASP A 96 -9.25 -11.75 15.66
CA ASP A 96 -10.43 -10.97 15.28
C ASP A 96 -10.14 -9.46 15.29
N SER A 97 -9.41 -8.99 16.30
CA SER A 97 -9.03 -7.57 16.42
C SER A 97 -8.08 -7.14 15.30
N VAL A 98 -7.10 -7.97 14.93
CA VAL A 98 -6.18 -7.70 13.82
C VAL A 98 -6.95 -7.67 12.49
N VAL A 99 -7.81 -8.66 12.24
CA VAL A 99 -8.63 -8.72 11.02
C VAL A 99 -9.57 -7.52 10.91
N ARG A 100 -10.26 -7.19 12.01
CA ARG A 100 -11.17 -6.05 12.07
C ARG A 100 -10.44 -4.74 11.79
N ARG A 101 -9.28 -4.52 12.42
CA ARG A 101 -8.47 -3.33 12.21
C ARG A 101 -7.99 -3.21 10.76
N THR A 102 -7.55 -4.30 10.15
CA THR A 102 -7.18 -4.32 8.72
C THR A 102 -8.36 -3.97 7.83
N ASN A 103 -9.55 -4.53 8.10
CA ASN A 103 -10.76 -4.22 7.34
C ASN A 103 -11.21 -2.76 7.51
N GLU A 104 -11.12 -2.21 8.73
CA GLU A 104 -11.39 -0.80 9.01
C GLU A 104 -10.42 0.09 8.21
N GLN A 105 -9.12 -0.19 8.26
CA GLN A 105 -8.13 0.56 7.49
C GLN A 105 -8.37 0.48 5.97
N LEU A 106 -8.67 -0.70 5.42
CA LEU A 106 -9.01 -0.85 4.00
C LEU A 106 -10.27 -0.05 3.62
N THR A 107 -11.26 -0.01 4.52
CA THR A 107 -12.49 0.76 4.32
C THR A 107 -12.21 2.25 4.36
N GLU A 108 -11.37 2.71 5.30
CA GLU A 108 -10.93 4.10 5.43
C GLU A 108 -10.17 4.55 4.18
N SER A 109 -9.16 3.80 3.73
CA SER A 109 -8.41 4.13 2.51
C SER A 109 -9.31 4.18 1.27
N THR A 110 -10.28 3.27 1.17
CA THR A 110 -11.24 3.24 0.06
C THR A 110 -12.23 4.41 0.13
N SER A 111 -12.71 4.76 1.33
CA SER A 111 -13.60 5.90 1.53
C SER A 111 -12.90 7.20 1.17
N LEU A 112 -11.65 7.38 1.62
CA LEU A 112 -10.85 8.55 1.28
C LEU A 112 -10.62 8.66 -0.23
N LEU A 113 -10.30 7.56 -0.91
CA LEU A 113 -10.18 7.56 -2.37
C LEU A 113 -11.48 8.01 -3.05
N GLN A 114 -12.64 7.57 -2.57
CA GLN A 114 -13.93 8.04 -3.07
C GLN A 114 -14.12 9.54 -2.83
N ASP A 115 -13.76 10.04 -1.66
CA ASP A 115 -13.94 11.46 -1.32
C ASP A 115 -13.03 12.36 -2.18
N ILE A 116 -11.79 11.92 -2.45
CA ILE A 116 -10.89 12.57 -3.40
C ILE A 116 -11.53 12.63 -4.79
N LEU A 117 -12.04 11.51 -5.30
CA LEU A 117 -12.64 11.46 -6.63
C LEU A 117 -13.92 12.30 -6.71
N LYS A 118 -14.78 12.28 -5.68
CA LYS A 118 -15.98 13.11 -5.60
C LYS A 118 -15.67 14.60 -5.61
N ALA A 119 -14.54 15.03 -5.04
CA ALA A 119 -14.13 16.43 -5.07
C ALA A 119 -13.90 16.94 -6.51
N ALA A 120 -13.50 16.07 -7.43
CA ALA A 120 -13.36 16.40 -8.86
C ALA A 120 -14.66 16.26 -9.67
N ALA A 121 -15.69 15.61 -9.13
CA ALA A 121 -16.94 15.38 -9.84
C ALA A 121 -17.75 16.68 -10.00
N ASP A 122 -18.64 16.72 -10.98
CA ASP A 122 -19.65 17.75 -11.08
C ASP A 122 -20.66 17.62 -9.90
N PRO A 123 -20.95 18.71 -9.15
CA PRO A 123 -21.85 18.63 -8.00
C PRO A 123 -23.30 18.27 -8.33
N GLN A 124 -23.74 18.50 -9.57
CA GLN A 124 -25.11 18.25 -10.01
C GLN A 124 -25.27 16.88 -10.67
N THR A 125 -24.33 16.49 -11.53
CA THR A 125 -24.42 15.23 -12.28
C THR A 125 -23.65 14.08 -11.62
N GLY A 126 -22.65 14.38 -10.80
CA GLY A 126 -21.72 13.38 -10.26
C GLY A 126 -20.75 12.81 -11.31
N GLU A 127 -20.73 13.39 -12.52
CA GLU A 127 -19.85 12.96 -13.60
C GLU A 127 -18.52 13.72 -13.60
N TRP A 128 -17.49 13.11 -14.18
CA TRP A 128 -16.20 13.77 -14.40
C TRP A 128 -16.08 14.21 -15.85
N GLN A 129 -15.66 15.45 -16.05
CA GLN A 129 -15.27 15.96 -17.37
C GLN A 129 -13.76 15.86 -17.49
N LEU A 130 -13.30 15.01 -18.40
CA LEU A 130 -11.88 14.81 -18.68
C LEU A 130 -11.46 15.54 -19.97
N PRO A 131 -10.29 16.20 -20.00
CA PRO A 131 -9.33 16.35 -18.90
C PRO A 131 -9.87 17.24 -17.76
N LEU A 132 -9.46 16.95 -16.52
CA LEU A 132 -9.87 17.73 -15.36
C LEU A 132 -9.34 19.16 -15.46
N GLY A 133 -10.21 20.13 -15.19
CA GLY A 133 -9.82 21.54 -15.07
C GLY A 133 -9.02 21.82 -13.78
N PRO A 134 -8.30 22.96 -13.72
CA PRO A 134 -7.46 23.31 -12.58
C PRO A 134 -8.24 23.39 -11.26
N ASP A 135 -9.47 23.91 -11.28
CA ASP A 135 -10.32 24.00 -10.09
C ASP A 135 -10.66 22.62 -9.48
N LYS A 136 -10.80 21.60 -10.33
CA LYS A 136 -11.10 20.22 -9.91
C LYS A 136 -9.86 19.54 -9.33
N LEU A 137 -8.69 19.76 -9.94
CA LEU A 137 -7.41 19.28 -9.42
C LEU A 137 -7.09 19.91 -8.06
N GLU A 138 -7.40 21.20 -7.90
CA GLU A 138 -7.22 21.88 -6.61
C GLU A 138 -8.19 21.36 -5.54
N ALA A 139 -9.43 21.03 -5.92
CA ALA A 139 -10.38 20.38 -5.01
C ALA A 139 -9.89 19.00 -4.53
N MET A 140 -9.35 18.17 -5.43
CA MET A 140 -8.72 16.89 -5.07
C MET A 140 -7.53 17.09 -4.13
N ARG A 141 -6.65 18.04 -4.46
CA ARG A 141 -5.49 18.40 -3.64
C ARG A 141 -5.93 18.82 -2.24
N GLY A 142 -6.99 19.61 -2.12
CA GLY A 142 -7.55 20.06 -0.85
C GLY A 142 -7.97 18.89 0.06
N VAL A 143 -8.63 17.87 -0.49
CA VAL A 143 -8.99 16.66 0.27
C VAL A 143 -7.75 15.91 0.76
N MET A 144 -6.73 15.77 -0.09
CA MET A 144 -5.50 15.05 0.26
C MET A 144 -4.70 15.79 1.34
N VAL A 145 -4.55 17.12 1.21
CA VAL A 145 -3.86 17.96 2.20
C VAL A 145 -4.59 17.98 3.55
N ALA A 146 -5.92 17.90 3.55
CA ALA A 146 -6.70 17.80 4.78
C ALA A 146 -6.52 16.46 5.51
N ASN A 147 -5.99 15.43 4.83
CA ASN A 147 -5.86 14.07 5.35
C ASN A 147 -4.41 13.53 5.22
N PRO A 148 -3.39 14.22 5.78
CA PRO A 148 -1.99 13.87 5.53
C PRO A 148 -1.59 12.49 6.10
N ALA A 149 -2.18 12.09 7.23
CA ALA A 149 -1.93 10.79 7.84
C ALA A 149 -2.48 9.61 7.02
N ALA A 150 -3.45 9.87 6.16
CA ALA A 150 -4.08 8.86 5.31
C ALA A 150 -3.48 8.85 3.89
N MET A 151 -2.44 9.64 3.62
CA MET A 151 -1.60 9.55 2.43
C MET A 151 -0.58 8.41 2.59
N ASP A 152 -1.09 7.21 2.90
CA ASP A 152 -0.29 6.03 3.26
C ASP A 152 -0.29 4.95 2.17
N GLU A 153 0.39 3.83 2.43
CA GLU A 153 0.42 2.68 1.53
C GLU A 153 -0.98 2.08 1.28
N GLY A 154 -1.92 2.23 2.22
CA GLY A 154 -3.29 1.75 2.09
C GLY A 154 -4.05 2.50 0.99
N LEU A 155 -3.94 3.82 0.96
CA LEU A 155 -4.51 4.65 -0.11
C LEU A 155 -3.92 4.28 -1.48
N LEU A 156 -2.60 4.14 -1.58
CA LEU A 156 -1.94 3.80 -2.84
C LEU A 156 -2.33 2.41 -3.31
N ALA A 157 -2.38 1.42 -2.42
CA ALA A 157 -2.83 0.07 -2.74
C ALA A 157 -4.29 0.06 -3.24
N ALA A 158 -5.18 0.83 -2.61
CA ALA A 158 -6.56 0.99 -3.05
C ALA A 158 -6.62 1.60 -4.46
N CYS A 159 -5.83 2.65 -4.72
CA CYS A 159 -5.74 3.31 -6.02
C CYS A 159 -5.29 2.35 -7.13
N TYR A 160 -4.19 1.61 -6.92
CA TYR A 160 -3.70 0.63 -7.90
C TYR A 160 -4.69 -0.51 -8.15
N SER A 161 -5.36 -1.00 -7.09
CA SER A 161 -6.40 -2.02 -7.21
C SER A 161 -7.56 -1.54 -8.09
N TRP A 162 -8.03 -0.31 -7.84
CA TRP A 162 -9.10 0.31 -8.64
C TRP A 162 -8.66 0.58 -10.08
N MET A 163 -7.41 1.01 -10.30
CA MET A 163 -6.86 1.23 -11.63
C MET A 163 -6.80 -0.06 -12.44
N ARG A 164 -6.33 -1.15 -11.82
CA ARG A 164 -6.27 -2.46 -12.47
C ARG A 164 -7.67 -2.92 -12.86
N LYS A 165 -8.63 -2.83 -11.94
CA LYS A 165 -10.03 -3.19 -12.21
C LYS A 165 -10.64 -2.32 -13.31
N ALA A 166 -10.46 -1.01 -13.25
CA ALA A 166 -10.95 -0.08 -14.26
C ALA A 166 -10.36 -0.38 -15.65
N SER A 167 -9.08 -0.74 -15.71
CA SER A 167 -8.41 -1.16 -16.96
C SER A 167 -8.99 -2.47 -17.50
N GLU A 168 -9.20 -3.48 -16.64
CA GLU A 168 -9.84 -4.75 -17.00
C GLU A 168 -11.28 -4.52 -17.53
N ASP A 169 -12.00 -3.57 -16.93
CA ASP A 169 -13.36 -3.16 -17.32
C ASP A 169 -13.40 -2.15 -18.48
N LYS A 170 -12.25 -1.74 -19.04
CA LYS A 170 -12.11 -0.73 -20.12
C LYS A 170 -12.72 0.64 -19.81
N LEU A 171 -12.64 1.04 -18.54
CA LEU A 171 -13.06 2.35 -18.05
C LEU A 171 -11.87 3.32 -18.09
N ASP A 172 -11.43 3.69 -19.29
CA ASP A 172 -10.23 4.51 -19.51
C ASP A 172 -10.29 5.85 -18.76
N GLY A 173 -11.48 6.47 -18.69
CA GLY A 173 -11.68 7.71 -17.93
C GLY A 173 -11.42 7.54 -16.43
N MET A 174 -11.80 6.39 -15.85
CA MET A 174 -11.53 6.10 -14.44
C MET A 174 -10.03 5.87 -14.20
N VAL A 175 -9.34 5.20 -15.13
CA VAL A 175 -7.88 5.05 -15.08
C VAL A 175 -7.20 6.42 -15.09
N ALA A 176 -7.63 7.35 -15.96
CA ALA A 176 -7.08 8.70 -16.02
C ALA A 176 -7.33 9.51 -14.73
N LEU A 177 -8.50 9.38 -14.10
CA LEU A 177 -8.79 10.01 -12.81
C LEU A 177 -7.88 9.49 -11.70
N LEU A 178 -7.71 8.17 -11.62
CA LEU A 178 -6.86 7.54 -10.62
C LEU A 178 -5.37 7.87 -10.85
N GLN A 179 -4.93 8.00 -12.09
CA GLN A 179 -3.60 8.53 -12.42
C GLN A 179 -3.42 9.95 -11.87
N LYS A 180 -4.43 10.81 -11.98
CA LYS A 180 -4.37 12.16 -11.38
C LYS A 180 -4.25 12.13 -9.86
N VAL A 181 -4.89 11.17 -9.18
CA VAL A 181 -4.70 10.98 -7.73
C VAL A 181 -3.24 10.65 -7.41
N LEU A 182 -2.62 9.72 -8.14
CA LEU A 182 -1.22 9.35 -7.94
C LEU A 182 -0.25 10.50 -8.25
N GLN A 183 -0.53 11.30 -9.28
CA GLN A 183 0.28 12.47 -9.62
C GLN A 183 0.20 13.54 -8.51
N ILE A 184 -1.01 13.85 -8.00
CA ILE A 184 -1.17 14.79 -6.87
C ILE A 184 -0.44 14.29 -5.64
N TYR A 185 -0.51 12.98 -5.34
CA TYR A 185 0.25 12.36 -4.26
C TYR A 185 1.76 12.58 -4.46
N ALA A 186 2.29 12.26 -5.64
CA ALA A 186 3.72 12.41 -5.94
C ALA A 186 4.18 13.86 -5.77
N CYS A 187 3.43 14.82 -6.33
CA CYS A 187 3.69 16.26 -6.15
C CYS A 187 3.82 16.65 -4.68
N GLN A 188 2.88 16.20 -3.84
CA GLN A 188 2.87 16.54 -2.42
C GLN A 188 4.09 15.96 -1.70
N GLN A 189 4.39 14.67 -1.91
CA GLN A 189 5.51 14.02 -1.24
C GLN A 189 6.87 14.56 -1.68
N LEU A 190 7.04 14.81 -2.99
CA LEU A 190 8.28 15.32 -3.58
C LEU A 190 8.49 16.83 -3.40
N GLY A 191 7.41 17.58 -3.17
CA GLY A 191 7.44 19.02 -2.91
C GLY A 191 7.82 19.37 -1.46
N THR A 192 7.75 18.42 -0.53
CA THR A 192 8.21 18.63 0.84
C THR A 192 9.74 18.71 0.90
N PRO A 193 10.34 19.79 1.45
CA PRO A 193 11.78 19.86 1.66
C PRO A 193 12.23 18.70 2.54
N GLN A 194 13.08 17.81 2.02
CA GLN A 194 13.66 16.76 2.85
C GLN A 194 14.56 17.37 3.92
N ALA A 195 14.30 17.01 5.18
CA ALA A 195 15.08 17.46 6.33
C ALA A 195 16.53 16.98 6.20
N GLY A 196 17.42 17.86 5.72
CA GLY A 196 18.85 17.58 5.54
C GLY A 196 19.48 18.10 4.24
N GLY A 197 18.68 18.51 3.25
CA GLY A 197 19.17 18.91 1.91
C GLY A 197 19.67 20.35 1.75
N ASP A 198 19.69 21.15 2.81
CA ASP A 198 19.79 22.62 2.71
C ASP A 198 21.17 23.18 2.32
N LYS A 199 22.19 22.34 2.18
CA LYS A 199 23.56 22.82 1.93
C LYS A 199 23.95 22.98 0.46
N GLN A 200 23.11 22.55 -0.49
CA GLN A 200 23.46 22.56 -1.91
C GLN A 200 22.26 22.81 -2.85
N ARG A 201 21.32 23.72 -2.51
CA ARG A 201 20.25 24.12 -3.43
C ARG A 201 20.79 25.05 -4.52
N GLY A 202 20.88 24.57 -5.75
CA GLY A 202 21.21 25.35 -6.95
C GLY A 202 19.96 25.80 -7.72
N GLY A 203 20.16 26.51 -8.84
CA GLY A 203 19.05 26.93 -9.73
C GLY A 203 18.26 25.75 -10.31
N GLY A 204 18.90 24.59 -10.52
CA GLY A 204 18.24 23.36 -10.92
C GLY A 204 17.24 22.83 -9.88
N ASP A 205 17.56 22.92 -8.58
CA ASP A 205 16.66 22.43 -7.53
C ASP A 205 15.39 23.29 -7.42
N ALA A 206 15.53 24.61 -7.56
CA ALA A 206 14.40 25.54 -7.56
C ALA A 206 13.48 25.34 -8.77
N ALA A 207 14.04 25.04 -9.94
CA ALA A 207 13.25 24.71 -11.11
C ALA A 207 12.52 23.37 -10.95
N VAL A 208 13.18 22.34 -10.41
CA VAL A 208 12.49 21.08 -10.12
C VAL A 208 11.37 21.29 -9.08
N ASP A 209 11.57 22.12 -8.06
CA ASP A 209 10.51 22.50 -7.11
C ASP A 209 9.31 23.17 -7.82
N GLU A 210 9.58 24.12 -8.72
CA GLU A 210 8.55 24.79 -9.51
C GLU A 210 7.76 23.80 -10.37
N LEU A 211 8.46 22.90 -11.08
CA LEU A 211 7.81 21.93 -11.95
C LEU A 211 7.00 20.90 -11.17
N LEU A 212 7.49 20.43 -10.02
CA LEU A 212 6.73 19.52 -9.15
C LEU A 212 5.47 20.17 -8.56
N ALA A 213 5.46 21.50 -8.44
CA ALA A 213 4.27 22.26 -8.02
C ALA A 213 3.31 22.57 -9.18
N ALA A 214 3.78 22.52 -10.43
CA ALA A 214 3.00 22.77 -11.63
C ALA A 214 2.25 21.50 -12.13
N ASP A 215 1.20 21.72 -12.91
CA ASP A 215 0.54 20.64 -13.67
C ASP A 215 1.50 20.07 -14.72
N GLU A 216 1.48 18.75 -14.93
CA GLU A 216 2.43 18.08 -15.82
C GLU A 216 2.28 18.53 -17.28
N ALA A 217 1.09 18.98 -17.68
CA ALA A 217 0.84 19.55 -19.00
C ALA A 217 1.64 20.85 -19.25
N LEU A 218 2.08 21.53 -18.19
CA LEU A 218 2.87 22.75 -18.27
C LEU A 218 4.38 22.51 -18.28
N TRP A 219 4.86 21.31 -17.95
CA TRP A 219 6.30 21.03 -17.77
C TRP A 219 7.13 21.42 -18.98
N THR A 220 6.80 20.91 -20.18
CA THR A 220 7.57 21.21 -21.40
C THR A 220 7.65 22.71 -21.66
N ARG A 221 6.55 23.45 -21.45
CA ARG A 221 6.52 24.90 -21.62
C ARG A 221 7.41 25.59 -20.58
N LEU A 222 7.31 25.21 -19.31
CA LEU A 222 8.09 25.81 -18.22
C LEU A 222 9.59 25.56 -18.40
N ILE A 223 9.99 24.34 -18.78
CA ILE A 223 11.39 24.01 -19.06
C ILE A 223 11.94 24.92 -20.15
N ARG A 224 11.20 25.04 -21.27
CA ARG A 224 11.61 25.88 -22.39
C ARG A 224 11.72 27.35 -22.01
N GLN A 225 10.74 27.85 -21.26
CA GLN A 225 10.76 29.23 -20.78
C GLN A 225 11.97 29.48 -19.86
N ARG A 226 12.24 28.60 -18.90
CA ARG A 226 13.35 28.77 -17.95
C ARG A 226 14.71 28.62 -18.61
N ALA A 227 14.83 27.76 -19.61
CA ALA A 227 16.05 27.62 -20.41
C ALA A 227 16.29 28.87 -21.29
N ASP A 228 15.26 29.38 -21.96
CA ASP A 228 15.34 30.63 -22.75
C ASP A 228 15.71 31.85 -21.87
N GLU A 229 15.25 31.87 -20.62
CA GLU A 229 15.62 32.87 -19.61
C GLU A 229 17.04 32.69 -19.04
N GLY A 230 17.74 31.60 -19.38
CA GLY A 230 19.05 31.25 -18.82
C GLY A 230 19.03 30.88 -17.34
N SER A 231 17.84 30.60 -16.78
CA SER A 231 17.63 30.28 -15.37
C SER A 231 17.97 28.82 -15.04
N ILE A 232 17.90 27.93 -16.04
CA ILE A 232 18.31 26.53 -15.94
C ILE A 232 19.16 26.14 -17.13
N SER A 233 20.07 25.18 -16.92
CA SER A 233 20.75 24.44 -17.98
C SER A 233 20.40 22.96 -17.88
N GLU A 234 20.47 22.24 -19.00
CA GLU A 234 20.18 20.79 -19.02
C GLU A 234 21.00 20.03 -17.95
N PRO A 235 22.33 20.19 -17.83
CA PRO A 235 23.11 19.44 -16.85
C PRO A 235 22.69 19.72 -15.40
N ALA A 236 22.45 21.00 -15.05
CA ALA A 236 22.07 21.38 -13.69
C ALA A 236 20.67 20.88 -13.31
N PHE A 237 19.74 20.90 -14.27
CA PHE A 237 18.39 20.36 -14.07
C PHE A 237 18.40 18.84 -13.90
N MET A 238 19.13 18.13 -14.76
CA MET A 238 19.24 16.66 -14.69
C MET A 238 19.93 16.20 -13.41
N GLU A 239 20.97 16.90 -12.96
CA GLU A 239 21.64 16.60 -11.69
C GLU A 239 20.68 16.78 -10.50
N ALA A 240 19.89 17.85 -10.49
CA ALA A 240 18.88 18.09 -9.45
C ALA A 240 17.80 16.99 -9.43
N LEU A 241 17.33 16.57 -10.61
CA LEU A 241 16.36 15.48 -10.73
C LEU A 241 16.93 14.14 -10.26
N GLN A 242 18.18 13.83 -10.62
CA GLN A 242 18.87 12.62 -10.19
C GLN A 242 18.99 12.57 -8.66
N ARG A 243 19.37 13.68 -8.01
CA ARG A 243 19.42 13.74 -6.53
C ARG A 243 18.06 13.46 -5.89
N ARG A 244 16.95 13.95 -6.48
CA ARG A 244 15.60 13.62 -5.99
C ARG A 244 15.28 12.14 -6.18
N MET A 245 15.64 11.56 -7.33
CA MET A 245 15.45 10.14 -7.57
C MET A 245 16.21 9.29 -6.55
N GLU A 246 17.48 9.62 -6.27
CA GLU A 246 18.29 8.93 -5.27
C GLU A 246 17.67 9.03 -3.87
N SER A 247 17.16 10.21 -3.51
CA SER A 247 16.44 10.41 -2.24
C SER A 247 15.19 9.53 -2.13
N VAL A 248 14.41 9.39 -3.20
CA VAL A 248 13.23 8.48 -3.24
C VAL A 248 13.66 7.02 -3.10
N VAL A 249 14.66 6.60 -3.88
CA VAL A 249 15.10 5.20 -3.92
C VAL A 249 15.74 4.77 -2.61
N LEU A 250 16.55 5.62 -1.99
CA LEU A 250 17.26 5.33 -0.74
C LEU A 250 16.43 5.65 0.51
N GLY A 251 15.47 6.55 0.41
CA GLY A 251 14.67 7.04 1.55
C GLY A 251 13.38 6.26 1.80
N LEU A 252 12.89 5.50 0.81
CA LEU A 252 11.63 4.74 0.92
C LEU A 252 11.86 3.22 0.88
N PRO A 253 10.98 2.42 1.52
CA PRO A 253 11.09 0.97 1.48
C PRO A 253 11.07 0.45 0.05
N SER A 254 12.02 -0.41 -0.28
CA SER A 254 12.14 -1.00 -1.62
C SER A 254 10.87 -1.77 -2.00
N GLY A 255 10.29 -1.43 -3.15
CA GLY A 255 9.07 -2.07 -3.66
C GLY A 255 7.77 -1.56 -3.04
N SER A 256 7.82 -0.56 -2.17
CA SER A 256 6.63 0.14 -1.68
C SER A 256 5.90 0.88 -2.81
N TYR A 257 4.59 1.09 -2.66
CA TYR A 257 3.84 1.88 -3.63
C TYR A 257 4.32 3.33 -3.63
N ALA A 258 4.64 3.90 -2.47
CA ALA A 258 5.15 5.27 -2.38
C ALA A 258 6.43 5.47 -3.19
N GLN A 259 7.39 4.53 -3.07
CA GLN A 259 8.63 4.57 -3.85
C GLN A 259 8.33 4.48 -5.35
N ARG A 260 7.47 3.55 -5.75
CA ARG A 260 7.11 3.34 -7.15
C ARG A 260 6.47 4.58 -7.77
N VAL A 261 5.44 5.14 -7.13
CA VAL A 261 4.69 6.30 -7.64
C VAL A 261 5.61 7.52 -7.79
N GLN A 262 6.42 7.82 -6.77
CA GLN A 262 7.34 8.96 -6.81
C GLN A 262 8.44 8.76 -7.86
N ALA A 263 8.99 7.56 -8.00
CA ALA A 263 10.01 7.26 -9.00
C ALA A 263 9.45 7.29 -10.44
N GLU A 264 8.26 6.75 -10.68
CA GLU A 264 7.59 6.83 -11.99
C GLU A 264 7.32 8.29 -12.37
N TYR A 265 6.86 9.12 -11.42
CA TYR A 265 6.61 10.54 -11.65
C TYR A 265 7.88 11.33 -11.99
N LEU A 266 8.98 11.11 -11.26
CA LEU A 266 10.26 11.74 -11.55
C LEU A 266 10.85 11.28 -12.90
N LYS A 267 10.66 10.00 -13.28
CA LYS A 267 11.09 9.50 -14.60
C LYS A 267 10.31 10.14 -15.74
N GLU A 268 9.01 10.34 -15.58
CA GLU A 268 8.21 11.05 -16.58
C GLU A 268 8.70 12.49 -16.73
N LEU A 269 8.98 13.17 -15.62
CA LEU A 269 9.58 14.50 -15.65
C LEU A 269 10.95 14.51 -16.35
N GLU A 270 11.79 13.51 -16.09
CA GLU A 270 13.09 13.32 -16.76
C GLU A 270 12.93 13.19 -18.28
N GLU A 271 12.00 12.36 -18.73
CA GLU A 271 11.76 12.08 -20.15
C GLU A 271 11.26 13.34 -20.87
N ARG A 272 10.27 14.03 -20.29
CA ARG A 272 9.76 15.29 -20.84
C ARG A 272 10.82 16.39 -20.85
N ALA A 273 11.69 16.43 -19.84
CA ALA A 273 12.79 17.38 -19.78
C ALA A 273 13.83 17.13 -20.88
N LYS A 274 14.25 15.86 -21.08
CA LYS A 274 15.16 15.49 -22.17
C LYS A 274 14.60 15.89 -23.53
N GLY A 275 13.31 15.64 -23.77
CA GLY A 275 12.63 16.07 -24.99
C GLY A 275 12.67 17.60 -25.16
N ALA A 276 12.32 18.35 -24.11
CA ALA A 276 12.31 19.81 -24.16
C ALA A 276 13.70 20.42 -24.44
N PHE A 277 14.76 19.91 -23.81
CA PHE A 277 16.13 20.38 -24.04
C PHE A 277 16.66 19.98 -25.42
N ALA A 278 16.33 18.78 -25.90
CA ALA A 278 16.68 18.35 -27.26
C ALA A 278 16.05 19.26 -28.32
N ASP A 279 14.79 19.65 -28.15
CA ASP A 279 14.10 20.58 -29.05
C ASP A 279 14.78 21.96 -29.07
N LEU A 280 15.16 22.49 -27.89
CA LEU A 280 15.86 23.77 -27.79
C LEU A 280 17.24 23.75 -28.47
N ALA A 281 17.99 22.66 -28.27
CA ALA A 281 19.28 22.46 -28.91
C ALA A 281 19.15 22.40 -30.44
N ALA A 282 18.09 21.76 -30.95
CA ALA A 282 17.79 21.72 -32.39
C ALA A 282 17.40 23.09 -32.96
N GLU A 283 16.78 23.96 -32.15
CA GLU A 283 16.42 25.34 -32.50
C GLU A 283 17.60 26.33 -32.43
N GLY A 284 18.79 25.88 -32.03
CA GLY A 284 19.99 26.71 -31.92
C GLY A 284 19.95 27.69 -30.74
N LYS A 285 19.01 27.50 -29.80
CA LYS A 285 18.97 28.21 -28.53
C LYS A 285 19.84 27.43 -27.53
N THR A 286 20.69 28.12 -26.80
CA THR A 286 21.65 27.50 -25.87
C THR A 286 20.95 26.63 -24.82
N ALA A 287 21.42 25.38 -24.70
CA ALA A 287 21.03 24.38 -23.70
C ALA A 287 21.65 24.62 -22.31
#